data_AF-A0A8T7C8S9-F1
#
_entry.id   AF-A0A8T7C8S9-F1
#
_cell.length_a   1.000
_cell.length_b   1.000
_cell.length_c   1.000
_cell.angle_alpha   90.00
_cell.angle_beta   90.00
_cell.angle_gamma   90.00
#
_symmetry.space_group_name_H-M   'P 1'
#
loop_
_entity.id
_entity.type
_entity.pdbx_description
1 polymer ?
#
loop_
_entity_poly.entity_id
_entity_poly.type
_entity_poly.pdbx_seq_one_letter_code
_entity_poly.pdbx_strand_id
1 'polypeptide(L)'
;MDIQQLLVNKNFFEQAPLFTSVVPGEIAHYLEECSQLRIKSGEVLLTPDSRNAYLYVIIEGTLEVRLESPERTPLTLLSCGECVGEMSVIERRTPSAYVMAAVDSVVLAIAHDTLWAMVGANHAIARNLLIILSGRIRTDNAIIADSAVIIRHFQKKSFTDALTGLHNRRWLREFFSREIARCQMNEDAATLALLDVDNFRTFNNTFGHLVGDHALGVVTRALIANFRSNDLIARYGGDEFLVLLPETSLAEARKISERMRKAVYEKGLSLAGAVTDSATISVSIGIAQMDNKDNLDDLITKADAALYRAKDLGRNRVSD
;
A
#
# COMPACT_ATOMS: atom_id res chain seq x y z
N MET A 1 45.84 -9.85 4.23
CA MET A 1 46.59 -9.36 5.40
C MET A 1 46.43 -10.39 6.53
N ASP A 2 47.48 -10.85 7.21
CA ASP A 2 47.31 -11.80 8.35
C ASP A 2 46.84 -11.06 9.63
N ILE A 3 46.31 -11.76 10.64
CA ILE A 3 45.78 -11.18 11.89
C ILE A 3 46.85 -10.36 12.62
N GLN A 4 48.10 -10.83 12.64
CA GLN A 4 49.24 -10.09 13.20
C GLN A 4 49.48 -8.75 12.46
N GLN A 5 49.25 -8.69 11.14
CA GLN A 5 49.33 -7.45 10.39
C GLN A 5 48.12 -6.54 10.65
N LEU A 6 46.94 -7.12 10.86
CA LEU A 6 45.72 -6.39 11.22
C LEU A 6 45.90 -5.67 12.57
N LEU A 7 46.44 -6.36 13.59
CA LEU A 7 46.68 -5.81 14.94
C LEU A 7 47.57 -4.57 14.96
N VAL A 8 48.50 -4.45 14.00
CA VAL A 8 49.42 -3.32 13.87
C VAL A 8 48.83 -2.21 12.97
N ASN A 9 47.77 -2.51 12.24
CA ASN A 9 47.09 -1.57 11.35
C ASN A 9 46.16 -0.63 12.13
N LYS A 10 46.74 0.43 12.70
CA LYS A 10 45.98 1.47 13.43
C LYS A 10 44.83 2.06 12.62
N ASN A 11 45.01 2.19 11.30
CA ASN A 11 44.01 2.78 10.42
C ASN A 11 42.72 1.93 10.38
N PHE A 12 42.83 0.60 10.42
CA PHE A 12 41.66 -0.28 10.49
C PHE A 12 40.85 -0.07 11.78
N PHE A 13 41.51 0.00 12.94
CA PHE A 13 40.83 0.20 14.23
C PHE A 13 40.17 1.58 14.36
N GLU A 14 40.73 2.59 13.70
CA GLU A 14 40.15 3.93 13.63
C GLU A 14 38.94 4.00 12.69
N GLN A 15 38.97 3.24 11.58
CA GLN A 15 37.90 3.24 10.57
C GLN A 15 36.77 2.27 10.87
N ALA A 16 37.04 1.19 11.61
CA ALA A 16 36.03 0.18 11.97
C ALA A 16 35.18 0.65 13.15
N PRO A 17 33.87 0.94 12.97
CA PRO A 17 33.04 1.48 14.04
C PRO A 17 32.98 0.59 15.29
N LEU A 18 33.06 -0.74 15.11
CA LEU A 18 33.05 -1.70 16.21
C LEU A 18 34.27 -1.52 17.15
N PHE A 19 35.42 -1.14 16.60
CA PHE A 19 36.69 -1.04 17.32
C PHE A 19 37.12 0.39 17.63
N THR A 20 36.29 1.39 17.34
CA THR A 20 36.59 2.79 17.65
C THR A 20 36.85 2.97 19.14
N SER A 21 37.97 3.63 19.48
CA SER A 21 38.44 3.83 20.86
C SER A 21 38.83 2.54 21.61
N VAL A 22 39.03 1.42 20.93
CA VAL A 22 39.57 0.19 21.51
C VAL A 22 41.07 0.17 21.30
N VAL A 23 41.85 -0.09 22.36
CA VAL A 23 43.29 -0.29 22.22
C VAL A 23 43.53 -1.72 21.71
N PRO A 24 44.18 -1.93 20.54
CA PRO A 24 44.30 -3.26 19.93
C PRO A 24 44.88 -4.32 20.86
N GLY A 25 45.85 -3.94 21.71
CA GLY A 25 46.48 -4.85 22.67
C GLY A 25 45.54 -5.42 23.74
N GLU A 26 44.44 -4.73 24.05
CA GLU A 26 43.46 -5.19 25.04
C GLU A 26 42.57 -6.32 24.50
N ILE A 27 42.46 -6.43 23.18
CA ILE A 27 41.63 -7.44 22.51
C ILE A 27 42.41 -8.35 21.57
N ALA A 28 43.73 -8.26 21.57
CA ALA A 28 44.59 -8.99 20.63
C ALA A 28 44.36 -10.51 20.69
N HIS A 29 44.29 -11.08 21.90
CA HIS A 29 44.05 -12.50 22.10
C HIS A 29 42.71 -12.97 21.49
N TYR A 30 41.64 -12.17 21.64
CA TYR A 30 40.35 -12.50 21.05
C TYR A 30 40.37 -12.40 19.52
N LEU A 31 41.13 -11.44 18.97
CA LEU A 31 41.27 -11.30 17.51
C LEU A 31 42.09 -12.44 16.90
N GLU A 32 43.01 -13.04 17.64
CA GLU A 32 43.74 -14.25 17.22
C GLU A 32 42.85 -15.50 17.11
N GLU A 33 41.73 -15.54 17.85
CA GLU A 33 40.72 -16.60 17.73
C GLU A 33 39.79 -16.42 16.52
N CYS A 34 39.74 -15.20 15.95
CA CYS A 34 38.91 -14.90 14.80
C CYS A 34 39.49 -15.51 13.52
N SER A 35 38.62 -15.78 12.56
CA SER A 35 39.03 -16.31 11.25
C SER A 35 38.84 -15.25 10.16
N GLN A 36 39.75 -15.21 9.19
CA GLN A 36 39.53 -14.41 7.99
C GLN A 36 38.90 -15.26 6.89
N LEU A 37 37.84 -14.74 6.27
CA LEU A 37 37.18 -15.37 5.15
C LEU A 37 37.35 -14.51 3.90
N ARG A 38 37.70 -15.16 2.78
CA ARG A 38 37.69 -14.55 1.46
C ARG A 38 36.40 -14.92 0.75
N ILE A 39 35.74 -13.93 0.19
CA ILE A 39 34.44 -14.06 -0.45
C ILE A 39 34.59 -13.48 -1.85
N LYS A 40 34.29 -14.27 -2.88
CA LYS A 40 34.38 -13.79 -4.26
C LYS A 40 33.17 -12.94 -4.61
N SER A 41 33.34 -12.02 -5.56
CA SER A 41 32.23 -11.25 -6.12
C SER A 41 31.05 -12.16 -6.50
N GLY A 42 29.85 -11.80 -6.02
CA GLY A 42 28.61 -12.54 -6.20
C GLY A 42 28.35 -13.67 -5.19
N GLU A 43 29.31 -14.04 -4.34
CA GLU A 43 29.08 -15.07 -3.30
C GLU A 43 28.26 -14.52 -2.13
N VAL A 44 27.36 -15.36 -1.60
CA VAL A 44 26.50 -15.06 -0.45
C VAL A 44 27.26 -15.35 0.85
N LEU A 45 27.39 -14.34 1.70
CA LEU A 45 27.95 -14.47 3.06
C LEU A 45 26.87 -14.81 4.08
N LEU A 46 25.72 -14.12 4.02
CA LEU A 46 24.59 -14.32 4.91
C LEU A 46 23.33 -14.55 4.11
N THR A 47 22.50 -15.50 4.55
CA THR A 47 21.17 -15.77 4.00
C THR A 47 20.13 -15.87 5.11
N PRO A 48 18.91 -15.34 4.90
CA PRO A 48 17.77 -15.57 5.80
C PRO A 48 17.40 -17.04 6.01
N ASP A 49 17.80 -17.91 5.08
CA ASP A 49 17.46 -19.33 5.06
C ASP A 49 18.30 -20.17 6.03
N SER A 50 19.35 -19.59 6.62
CA SER A 50 20.28 -20.30 7.50
C SER A 50 20.62 -19.50 8.74
N ARG A 51 20.99 -20.20 9.83
CA ARG A 51 21.44 -19.53 11.05
C ARG A 51 22.83 -18.95 10.87
N ASN A 52 23.05 -17.80 11.47
CA ASN A 52 24.35 -17.15 11.54
C ASN A 52 24.92 -17.25 12.96
N ALA A 53 26.21 -17.55 13.08
CA ALA A 53 26.93 -17.65 14.34
C ALA A 53 28.09 -16.64 14.46
N TYR A 54 28.28 -15.79 13.45
CA TYR A 54 29.42 -14.90 13.35
C TYR A 54 28.98 -13.46 13.07
N LEU A 55 29.63 -12.51 13.73
CA LEU A 55 29.66 -11.14 13.29
C LEU A 55 30.82 -11.00 12.30
N TYR A 56 30.59 -10.37 11.16
CA TYR A 56 31.62 -10.15 10.15
C TYR A 56 31.99 -8.68 10.09
N VAL A 57 33.29 -8.37 10.15
CA VAL A 57 33.81 -7.00 9.90
C VAL A 57 34.55 -6.99 8.57
N ILE A 58 34.26 -6.04 7.69
CA ILE A 58 34.88 -5.96 6.37
C ILE A 58 36.30 -5.43 6.54
N ILE A 59 37.30 -6.22 6.14
CA ILE A 59 38.72 -5.83 6.15
C ILE A 59 39.08 -5.20 4.80
N GLU A 60 38.63 -5.81 3.71
CA GLU A 60 38.89 -5.37 2.33
C GLU A 60 37.65 -5.65 1.46
N GLY A 61 37.38 -4.78 0.49
CA GLY A 61 36.27 -4.94 -0.47
C GLY A 61 34.97 -4.24 -0.06
N THR A 62 33.86 -4.70 -0.64
CA THR A 62 32.53 -4.13 -0.48
C THR A 62 31.50 -5.23 -0.47
N LEU A 63 30.61 -5.20 0.52
CA LEU A 63 29.45 -6.08 0.59
C LEU A 63 28.19 -5.31 0.22
N GLU A 64 27.17 -6.04 -0.21
CA GLU A 64 25.85 -5.50 -0.54
C GLU A 64 24.79 -6.24 0.27
N VAL A 65 23.78 -5.49 0.73
CA VAL A 65 22.65 -6.03 1.48
C VAL A 65 21.42 -6.03 0.57
N ARG A 66 20.76 -7.17 0.43
CA ARG A 66 19.57 -7.36 -0.44
C ARG A 66 18.41 -7.93 0.38
N LEU A 67 17.22 -7.33 0.25
CA LEU A 67 16.00 -7.80 0.91
C LEU A 67 15.26 -8.82 0.04
N GLU A 68 14.60 -9.78 0.68
CA GLU A 68 13.73 -10.82 0.10
C GLU A 68 14.39 -11.83 -0.84
N SER A 69 15.25 -11.40 -1.77
CA SER A 69 15.89 -12.28 -2.76
C SER A 69 17.29 -11.77 -3.14
N PRO A 70 18.25 -12.68 -3.42
CA PRO A 70 19.57 -12.33 -3.91
C PRO A 70 19.54 -11.69 -5.31
N GLU A 71 18.45 -11.79 -6.07
CA GLU A 71 18.35 -11.19 -7.42
C GLU A 71 17.91 -9.71 -7.41
N ARG A 72 17.44 -9.20 -6.27
CA ARG A 72 17.02 -7.80 -6.16
C ARG A 72 18.20 -6.83 -6.15
N THR A 73 17.92 -5.58 -6.50
CA THR A 73 18.88 -4.48 -6.36
C THR A 73 19.31 -4.33 -4.90
N PRO A 74 20.60 -4.04 -4.64
CA PRO A 74 21.09 -3.76 -3.29
C PRO A 74 20.29 -2.66 -2.60
N LEU A 75 19.90 -2.92 -1.36
CA LEU A 75 19.35 -1.92 -0.46
C LEU A 75 20.44 -0.92 -0.06
N THR A 76 21.63 -1.44 0.24
CA THR A 76 22.78 -0.62 0.62
C THR A 76 24.09 -1.36 0.34
N LEU A 77 25.17 -0.59 0.28
CA LEU A 77 26.55 -1.07 0.15
C LEU A 77 27.28 -0.82 1.46
N LEU A 78 28.06 -1.80 1.89
CA LEU A 78 28.87 -1.75 3.10
C LEU A 78 30.34 -1.80 2.73
N SER A 79 31.12 -0.90 3.31
CA SER A 79 32.52 -0.67 2.99
C SER A 79 33.44 -1.18 4.10
N CYS A 80 34.75 -1.16 3.84
CA CYS A 80 35.79 -1.50 4.81
C CYS A 80 35.54 -0.83 6.18
N GLY A 81 35.68 -1.61 7.25
CA GLY A 81 35.42 -1.23 8.63
C GLY A 81 34.00 -1.51 9.11
N GLU A 82 33.00 -1.52 8.24
CA GLU A 82 31.61 -1.82 8.62
C GLU A 82 31.41 -3.31 8.92
N CYS A 83 30.38 -3.61 9.71
CA CYS A 83 30.05 -4.98 10.09
C CYS A 83 28.63 -5.42 9.71
N VAL A 84 28.46 -6.74 9.61
CA VAL A 84 27.19 -7.42 9.33
C VAL A 84 27.02 -8.67 10.21
N GLY A 85 25.77 -9.11 10.37
CA GLY A 85 25.43 -10.31 11.15
C GLY A 85 25.32 -10.05 12.65
N GLU A 86 25.53 -8.81 13.09
CA GLU A 86 25.42 -8.38 14.48
C GLU A 86 24.04 -8.66 15.06
N MET A 87 22.96 -8.36 14.32
CA MET A 87 21.59 -8.54 14.81
C MET A 87 21.24 -10.03 14.94
N SER A 88 21.61 -10.85 13.96
CA SER A 88 21.31 -12.29 13.99
C SER A 88 22.10 -13.01 15.09
N VAL A 89 23.35 -12.60 15.34
CA VAL A 89 24.17 -13.11 16.45
C VAL A 89 23.59 -12.70 17.80
N ILE A 90 23.22 -11.43 17.99
CA ILE A 90 22.71 -10.92 19.26
C ILE A 90 21.32 -11.48 19.58
N GLU A 91 20.41 -11.53 18.60
CA GLU A 91 19.05 -12.05 18.77
C GLU A 91 18.97 -13.58 18.72
N ARG A 92 20.05 -14.26 18.31
CA ARG A 92 20.09 -15.71 18.03
C ARG A 92 19.02 -16.15 17.03
N ARG A 93 18.84 -15.35 15.98
CA ARG A 93 17.89 -15.57 14.87
C ARG A 93 18.62 -15.74 13.55
N THR A 94 17.89 -16.10 12.50
CA THR A 94 18.42 -16.03 11.14
C THR A 94 18.61 -14.57 10.72
N PRO A 95 19.54 -14.26 9.79
CA PRO A 95 19.66 -12.94 9.19
C PRO A 95 18.33 -12.44 8.60
N SER A 96 18.09 -11.13 8.67
CA SER A 96 16.91 -10.50 8.08
C SER A 96 17.04 -10.24 6.57
N ALA A 97 18.26 -10.33 6.02
CA ALA A 97 18.58 -9.99 4.65
C ALA A 97 19.69 -10.90 4.09
N TYR A 98 19.79 -10.94 2.77
CA TYR A 98 20.95 -11.50 2.09
C TYR A 98 22.11 -10.49 2.18
N VAL A 99 23.30 -10.98 2.49
CA VAL A 99 24.53 -10.20 2.37
C VAL A 99 25.47 -10.91 1.42
N MET A 100 25.92 -10.21 0.39
CA MET A 100 26.72 -10.77 -0.70
C MET A 100 27.93 -9.88 -0.97
N ALA A 101 28.97 -10.44 -1.57
CA ALA A 101 30.14 -9.65 -1.99
C ALA A 101 29.86 -8.93 -3.31
N ALA A 102 29.88 -7.60 -3.30
CA ALA A 102 29.77 -6.80 -4.53
C ALA A 102 31.06 -6.95 -5.37
N VAL A 103 32.20 -6.99 -4.69
CA VAL A 103 33.54 -7.27 -5.26
C VAL A 103 34.24 -8.31 -4.40
N ASP A 104 35.33 -8.90 -4.89
CA ASP A 104 36.17 -9.79 -4.07
C ASP A 104 36.54 -9.09 -2.75
N SER A 105 36.18 -9.74 -1.64
CA SER A 105 36.19 -9.14 -0.31
C SER A 105 36.85 -10.06 0.72
N VAL A 106 37.39 -9.46 1.77
CA VAL A 106 37.95 -10.17 2.93
C VAL A 106 37.24 -9.67 4.18
N VAL A 107 36.71 -10.60 4.96
CA VAL A 107 36.02 -10.30 6.21
C VAL A 107 36.66 -11.00 7.40
N LEU A 108 36.64 -10.34 8.55
CA LEU A 108 36.96 -10.92 9.85
C LEU A 108 35.70 -11.55 10.42
N ALA A 109 35.66 -12.87 10.55
CA ALA A 109 34.59 -13.62 11.19
C ALA A 109 34.86 -13.73 12.70
N ILE A 110 34.02 -13.08 13.49
CA ILE A 110 34.07 -13.06 14.95
C ILE A 110 32.94 -13.95 15.47
N ALA A 111 33.28 -15.07 16.11
CA ALA A 111 32.29 -15.98 16.66
C ALA A 111 31.46 -15.29 17.77
N HIS A 112 30.20 -15.71 17.94
CA HIS A 112 29.31 -15.21 18.99
C HIS A 112 29.99 -15.17 20.37
N ASP A 113 30.64 -16.26 20.79
CA ASP A 113 31.24 -16.35 22.12
C ASP A 113 32.44 -15.42 22.28
N THR A 114 33.29 -15.31 21.25
CA THR A 114 34.41 -14.36 21.21
C THR A 114 33.91 -12.91 21.24
N LEU A 115 32.83 -12.58 20.52
CA LEU A 115 32.22 -11.25 20.54
C LEU A 115 31.76 -10.87 21.96
N TRP A 116 31.08 -11.79 22.66
CA TRP A 116 30.63 -11.52 24.02
C TRP A 116 31.78 -11.46 25.02
N ALA A 117 32.83 -12.26 24.83
CA ALA A 117 34.05 -12.15 25.63
C ALA A 117 34.72 -10.77 25.44
N MET A 118 34.83 -10.29 24.20
CA MET A 118 35.32 -8.95 23.89
C MET A 118 34.46 -7.85 24.52
N VAL A 119 33.13 -7.97 24.48
CA VAL A 119 32.20 -7.03 25.14
C VAL A 119 32.39 -7.00 26.65
N GLY A 120 32.59 -8.17 27.28
CA GLY A 120 32.86 -8.28 28.71
C GLY A 120 34.22 -7.71 29.11
N ALA A 121 35.21 -7.81 28.23
CA ALA A 121 36.57 -7.33 28.47
C ALA A 121 36.73 -5.81 28.19
N ASN A 122 36.02 -5.27 27.20
CA ASN A 122 36.15 -3.88 26.80
C ASN A 122 34.78 -3.22 26.57
N HIS A 123 34.41 -2.33 27.49
CA HIS A 123 33.14 -1.58 27.46
C HIS A 123 32.97 -0.67 26.22
N ALA A 124 34.06 -0.25 25.56
CA ALA A 124 33.97 0.53 24.33
C ALA A 124 33.32 -0.28 23.20
N ILE A 125 33.56 -1.60 23.13
CA ILE A 125 32.92 -2.49 22.15
C ILE A 125 31.41 -2.54 22.38
N ALA A 126 30.98 -2.64 23.65
CA ALA A 126 29.55 -2.60 24.00
C ALA A 126 28.89 -1.30 23.53
N ARG A 127 29.53 -0.15 23.81
CA ARG A 127 29.06 1.17 23.38
C ARG A 127 28.98 1.27 21.86
N ASN A 128 30.00 0.79 21.15
CA ASN A 128 30.06 0.83 19.70
C ASN A 128 28.97 -0.04 19.06
N LEU A 129 28.71 -1.24 19.59
CA LEU A 129 27.60 -2.10 19.17
C LEU A 129 26.25 -1.40 19.33
N LEU A 130 26.02 -0.71 20.46
CA LEU A 130 24.77 0.05 20.66
C LEU A 130 24.58 1.15 19.61
N ILE A 131 25.66 1.84 19.24
CA ILE A 131 25.61 2.88 18.19
C ILE A 131 25.29 2.26 16.83
N ILE A 132 25.94 1.15 16.49
CA ILE A 132 25.71 0.42 15.24
C ILE A 132 24.25 -0.04 15.15
N LEU A 133 23.76 -0.75 16.17
CA LEU A 133 22.38 -1.25 16.23
C LEU A 133 21.35 -0.11 16.19
N SER A 134 21.61 1.00 16.90
CA SER A 134 20.75 2.19 16.84
C SER A 134 20.71 2.79 15.43
N GLY A 135 21.83 2.79 14.71
CA GLY A 135 21.90 3.16 13.30
C GLY A 135 21.06 2.25 12.42
N ARG A 136 21.18 0.93 12.58
CA ARG A 136 20.41 -0.07 11.82
C ARG A 136 18.90 0.12 11.98
N ILE A 137 18.42 0.24 13.22
CA ILE A 137 16.99 0.45 13.52
C ILE A 137 16.45 1.71 12.83
N ARG A 138 17.22 2.81 12.80
CA ARG A 138 16.80 4.03 12.11
C ARG A 138 16.65 3.81 10.60
N THR A 139 17.59 3.10 9.98
CA THR A 139 17.56 2.79 8.54
C THR A 139 16.37 1.89 8.20
N ASP A 140 16.17 0.82 8.97
CA ASP A 140 15.04 -0.11 8.76
C ASP A 140 13.69 0.59 8.92
N ASN A 141 13.56 1.43 9.95
CA ASN A 141 12.34 2.23 10.16
C ASN A 141 12.10 3.26 9.05
N ALA A 142 13.15 3.87 8.49
CA ALA A 142 13.01 4.81 7.37
C ALA A 142 12.45 4.09 6.13
N ILE A 143 12.92 2.88 5.84
CA ILE A 143 12.43 2.05 4.73
C ILE A 143 10.95 1.66 4.92
N ILE A 144 10.56 1.30 6.14
CA ILE A 144 9.17 1.00 6.49
C ILE A 144 8.29 2.26 6.34
N ALA A 145 8.78 3.42 6.80
CA ALA A 145 8.04 4.68 6.72
C ALA A 145 7.79 5.12 5.26
N ASP A 146 8.81 5.04 4.41
CA ASP A 146 8.68 5.33 2.97
C ASP A 146 7.69 4.37 2.29
N SER A 147 7.75 3.09 2.65
CA SER A 147 6.80 2.08 2.15
C SER A 147 5.37 2.37 2.61
N ALA A 148 5.17 2.79 3.86
CA ALA A 148 3.84 3.13 4.38
C ALA A 148 3.24 4.37 3.71
N VAL A 149 4.06 5.39 3.41
CA VAL A 149 3.62 6.59 2.67
C VAL A 149 3.24 6.22 1.24
N ILE A 150 4.04 5.38 0.57
CA ILE A 150 3.75 4.87 -0.78
C ILE A 150 2.45 4.04 -0.77
N ILE A 151 2.29 3.11 0.17
CA ILE A 151 1.08 2.29 0.31
C ILE A 151 -0.15 3.17 0.53
N ARG A 152 -0.06 4.19 1.39
CA ARG A 152 -1.17 5.13 1.63
C ARG A 152 -1.49 5.99 0.41
N HIS A 153 -0.49 6.34 -0.39
CA HIS A 153 -0.65 7.09 -1.62
C HIS A 153 -1.26 6.22 -2.75
N PHE A 154 -0.86 4.95 -2.85
CA PHE A 154 -1.47 3.96 -3.74
C PHE A 154 -2.92 3.62 -3.33
N GLN A 155 -3.19 3.50 -2.03
CA GLN A 155 -4.55 3.31 -1.52
C GLN A 155 -5.47 4.50 -1.85
N LYS A 156 -4.97 5.74 -1.69
CA LYS A 156 -5.74 6.94 -2.08
C LYS A 156 -5.97 7.04 -3.60
N LYS A 157 -5.02 6.60 -4.44
CA LYS A 157 -5.23 6.48 -5.90
C LYS A 157 -6.18 5.35 -6.31
N SER A 158 -6.55 4.45 -5.39
CA SER A 158 -7.40 3.29 -5.64
C SER A 158 -8.88 3.51 -5.29
N PHE A 159 -9.32 4.72 -4.93
CA PHE A 159 -10.70 5.00 -4.49
C PHE A 159 -11.54 5.84 -5.45
N THR A 160 -10.95 6.33 -6.53
CA THR A 160 -11.65 7.13 -7.55
C THR A 160 -11.72 6.36 -8.85
N ASP A 161 -12.85 6.48 -9.55
CA ASP A 161 -13.00 6.02 -10.92
C ASP A 161 -12.35 7.03 -11.88
N ALA A 162 -11.43 6.56 -12.73
CA ALA A 162 -10.62 7.44 -13.59
C ALA A 162 -11.42 8.18 -14.67
N LEU A 163 -12.56 7.62 -15.10
CA LEU A 163 -13.39 8.22 -16.15
C LEU A 163 -14.30 9.32 -15.61
N THR A 164 -14.96 9.05 -14.49
CA THR A 164 -16.01 9.92 -13.93
C THR A 164 -15.48 10.85 -12.84
N GLY A 165 -14.37 10.49 -12.19
CA GLY A 165 -13.85 11.20 -11.01
C GLY A 165 -14.67 10.95 -9.74
N LEU A 166 -15.75 10.17 -9.81
CA LEU A 166 -16.49 9.72 -8.63
C LEU A 166 -15.67 8.72 -7.83
N HIS A 167 -16.13 8.42 -6.62
CA HIS A 167 -15.59 7.28 -5.90
C HIS A 167 -15.91 5.96 -6.63
N ASN A 168 -15.12 4.92 -6.40
CA ASN A 168 -15.36 3.61 -6.98
C ASN A 168 -16.01 2.64 -5.98
N ARG A 169 -16.42 1.47 -6.48
CA ARG A 169 -17.01 0.40 -5.67
C ARG A 169 -16.23 0.05 -4.40
N ARG A 170 -14.89 0.08 -4.45
CA ARG A 170 -14.03 -0.25 -3.29
C ARG A 170 -14.20 0.79 -2.18
N TRP A 171 -14.16 2.07 -2.54
CA TRP A 171 -14.36 3.16 -1.59
C TRP A 171 -15.72 3.06 -0.90
N LEU A 172 -16.79 2.83 -1.66
CA LEU A 172 -18.13 2.70 -1.08
C LEU A 172 -18.19 1.56 -0.04
N ARG A 173 -17.65 0.36 -0.36
CA ARG A 173 -17.64 -0.77 0.58
C ARG A 173 -16.92 -0.45 1.88
N GLU A 174 -15.78 0.26 1.80
CA GLU A 174 -14.98 0.60 2.97
C GLU A 174 -15.66 1.65 3.86
N PHE A 175 -16.38 2.59 3.26
CA PHE A 175 -17.01 3.71 3.97
C PHE A 175 -18.45 3.40 4.41
N PHE A 176 -19.13 2.46 3.77
CA PHE A 176 -20.51 2.07 4.06
C PHE A 176 -20.73 1.69 5.53
N SER A 177 -19.89 0.79 6.05
CA SER A 177 -20.04 0.26 7.42
C SER A 177 -20.05 1.36 8.47
N ARG A 178 -19.22 2.39 8.29
CA ARG A 178 -19.12 3.53 9.21
C ARG A 178 -20.37 4.41 9.16
N GLU A 179 -20.87 4.72 7.97
CA GLU A 179 -22.05 5.58 7.81
C GLU A 179 -23.32 4.90 8.30
N ILE A 180 -23.46 3.59 8.06
CA ILE A 180 -24.58 2.80 8.56
C ILE A 180 -24.55 2.67 10.07
N ALA A 181 -23.38 2.43 10.67
CA ALA A 181 -23.26 2.41 12.13
C ALA A 181 -23.71 3.75 12.74
N ARG A 182 -23.39 4.88 12.10
CA ARG A 182 -23.87 6.20 12.53
C ARG A 182 -25.39 6.31 12.45
N CYS A 183 -25.99 5.93 11.33
CA CYS A 183 -27.45 6.00 11.15
C CYS A 183 -28.17 5.13 12.18
N GLN A 184 -27.68 3.90 12.42
CA GLN A 184 -28.25 2.99 13.42
C GLN A 184 -28.14 3.54 14.84
N MET A 185 -27.02 4.17 15.21
CA MET A 185 -26.85 4.78 16.53
C MET A 185 -27.82 5.94 16.79
N ASN A 186 -28.15 6.70 15.74
CA ASN A 186 -29.05 7.84 15.83
C ASN A 186 -30.52 7.50 15.55
N GLU A 187 -30.83 6.24 15.24
CA GLU A 187 -32.15 5.80 14.75
C GLU A 187 -32.61 6.52 13.46
N ASP A 188 -31.64 6.95 12.65
CA ASP A 188 -31.87 7.61 11.37
C ASP A 188 -32.09 6.59 10.24
N ALA A 189 -33.01 6.89 9.32
CA ALA A 189 -33.21 6.09 8.12
C ALA A 189 -32.02 6.23 7.15
N ALA A 190 -31.66 5.16 6.44
CA ALA A 190 -30.71 5.23 5.34
C ALA A 190 -31.28 4.51 4.11
N THR A 191 -31.11 5.09 2.92
CA THR A 191 -31.64 4.53 1.68
C THR A 191 -30.54 4.41 0.64
N LEU A 192 -30.49 3.28 -0.05
CA LEU A 192 -29.61 3.05 -1.19
C LEU A 192 -30.36 3.36 -2.49
N ALA A 193 -29.69 4.00 -3.43
CA ALA A 193 -30.13 4.13 -4.80
C ALA A 193 -29.11 3.46 -5.74
N LEU A 194 -29.56 2.48 -6.52
CA LEU A 194 -28.81 1.86 -7.60
C LEU A 194 -29.34 2.39 -8.93
N LEU A 195 -28.42 2.90 -9.74
CA LEU A 195 -28.67 3.59 -10.98
C LEU A 195 -28.02 2.85 -12.14
N ASP A 196 -28.70 2.83 -13.27
CA ASP A 196 -28.17 2.28 -14.53
C ASP A 196 -28.61 3.15 -15.71
N VAL A 197 -27.68 3.35 -16.64
CA VAL A 197 -27.94 4.10 -17.87
C VAL A 197 -28.68 3.21 -18.87
N ASP A 198 -29.90 3.60 -19.23
CA ASP A 198 -30.77 2.79 -20.04
C ASP A 198 -30.18 2.52 -21.43
N ASN A 199 -30.09 1.24 -21.81
CA ASN A 199 -29.62 0.78 -23.13
C ASN A 199 -28.21 1.29 -23.49
N PHE A 200 -27.33 1.50 -22.51
CA PHE A 200 -25.99 2.07 -22.72
C PHE A 200 -25.13 1.27 -23.71
N ARG A 201 -25.23 -0.06 -23.70
CA ARG A 201 -24.53 -0.91 -24.70
C ARG A 201 -24.96 -0.59 -26.13
N THR A 202 -26.27 -0.45 -26.37
CA THR A 202 -26.81 -0.07 -27.68
C THR A 202 -26.35 1.33 -28.06
N PHE A 203 -26.40 2.27 -27.12
CA PHE A 203 -25.90 3.63 -27.32
C PHE A 203 -24.43 3.65 -27.74
N ASN A 204 -23.56 2.89 -27.05
CA ASN A 204 -22.15 2.75 -27.42
C ASN A 204 -21.95 2.14 -28.81
N ASN A 205 -22.75 1.14 -29.19
CA ASN A 205 -22.67 0.55 -30.51
C ASN A 205 -23.09 1.53 -31.62
N THR A 206 -24.02 2.45 -31.33
CA THR A 206 -24.52 3.43 -32.30
C THR A 206 -23.60 4.65 -32.42
N PHE A 207 -23.11 5.19 -31.30
CA PHE A 207 -22.40 6.48 -31.26
C PHE A 207 -20.91 6.36 -30.94
N GLY A 208 -20.43 5.15 -30.61
CA GLY A 208 -19.05 4.89 -30.23
C GLY A 208 -18.74 5.15 -28.75
N HIS A 209 -17.71 4.47 -28.24
CA HIS A 209 -17.34 4.50 -26.82
C HIS A 209 -16.97 5.90 -26.31
N LEU A 210 -16.33 6.75 -27.12
CA LEU A 210 -16.00 8.13 -26.72
C LEU A 210 -17.25 8.97 -26.42
N VAL A 211 -18.33 8.74 -27.17
CA VAL A 211 -19.62 9.41 -26.92
C VAL A 211 -20.31 8.82 -25.70
N GLY A 212 -20.19 7.51 -25.49
CA GLY A 212 -20.59 6.85 -24.24
C GLY A 212 -19.92 7.40 -23.00
N ASP A 213 -18.60 7.60 -23.05
CA ASP A 213 -17.81 8.19 -21.97
C ASP A 213 -18.31 9.61 -21.64
N HIS A 214 -18.64 10.40 -22.67
CA HIS A 214 -19.25 11.70 -22.47
C HIS A 214 -20.65 11.60 -21.83
N ALA A 215 -21.47 10.61 -22.21
CA ALA A 215 -22.77 10.35 -21.61
C ALA A 215 -22.63 10.01 -20.10
N LEU A 216 -21.67 9.16 -19.73
CA LEU A 216 -21.35 8.87 -18.32
C LEU A 216 -20.90 10.14 -17.57
N GLY A 217 -20.17 11.03 -18.23
CA GLY A 217 -19.85 12.35 -17.69
C GLY A 217 -21.07 13.25 -17.44
N VAL A 218 -22.10 13.19 -18.30
CA VAL A 218 -23.37 13.91 -18.09
C VAL A 218 -24.09 13.38 -16.85
N VAL A 219 -24.21 12.06 -16.73
CA VAL A 219 -24.82 11.40 -15.56
C VAL A 219 -24.07 11.78 -14.29
N THR A 220 -22.74 11.70 -14.31
CA THR A 220 -21.88 12.07 -13.19
C THR A 220 -22.12 13.50 -12.71
N ARG A 221 -22.18 14.47 -13.63
CA ARG A 221 -22.48 15.87 -13.28
C ARG A 221 -23.89 16.03 -12.71
N ALA A 222 -24.86 15.25 -13.18
CA ALA A 222 -26.21 15.25 -12.64
C ALA A 222 -26.25 14.69 -11.22
N LEU A 223 -25.49 13.63 -10.93
CA LEU A 223 -25.33 13.08 -9.57
C LEU A 223 -24.76 14.16 -8.63
N ILE A 224 -23.59 14.71 -8.96
CA ILE A 224 -22.89 15.70 -8.12
C ILE A 224 -23.77 16.93 -7.82
N ALA A 225 -24.59 17.36 -8.78
CA ALA A 225 -25.46 18.53 -8.61
C ALA A 225 -26.74 18.26 -7.78
N ASN A 226 -27.17 17.01 -7.64
CA ASN A 226 -28.46 16.66 -7.03
C ASN A 226 -28.36 16.02 -5.65
N PHE A 227 -27.18 15.51 -5.30
CA PHE A 227 -26.89 14.86 -4.02
C PHE A 227 -26.06 15.78 -3.11
N ARG A 228 -26.17 15.56 -1.79
CA ARG A 228 -25.51 16.34 -0.74
C ARG A 228 -24.05 15.90 -0.60
N SER A 229 -23.24 16.73 0.06
CA SER A 229 -21.85 16.39 0.37
C SER A 229 -21.69 15.19 1.31
N ASN A 230 -22.73 14.86 2.09
CA ASN A 230 -22.76 13.71 2.98
C ASN A 230 -23.26 12.42 2.30
N ASP A 231 -23.73 12.51 1.06
CA ASP A 231 -24.18 11.34 0.30
C ASP A 231 -22.96 10.61 -0.28
N LEU A 232 -22.95 9.28 -0.21
CA LEU A 232 -21.83 8.48 -0.68
C LEU A 232 -22.13 8.03 -2.10
N ILE A 233 -21.53 8.72 -3.08
CA ILE A 233 -21.73 8.48 -4.51
C ILE A 233 -20.53 7.71 -5.06
N ALA A 234 -20.79 6.54 -5.67
CA ALA A 234 -19.75 5.76 -6.33
C ALA A 234 -20.20 5.22 -7.70
N ARG A 235 -19.26 5.13 -8.65
CA ARG A 235 -19.43 4.31 -9.84
C ARG A 235 -19.23 2.85 -9.46
N TYR A 236 -20.28 2.06 -9.59
CA TYR A 236 -20.33 0.66 -9.15
C TYR A 236 -19.88 -0.31 -10.25
N GLY A 237 -20.29 -0.02 -11.48
CA GLY A 237 -20.00 -0.81 -12.68
C GLY A 237 -19.67 0.07 -13.89
N GLY A 238 -19.75 -0.48 -15.11
CA GLY A 238 -19.47 0.27 -16.33
C GLY A 238 -20.41 1.46 -16.52
N ASP A 239 -21.70 1.22 -16.38
CA ASP A 239 -22.81 2.16 -16.56
C ASP A 239 -23.69 2.27 -15.31
N GLU A 240 -23.25 1.65 -14.22
CA GLU A 240 -23.96 1.57 -12.95
C GLU A 240 -23.36 2.50 -11.91
N PHE A 241 -24.23 3.21 -11.20
CA PHE A 241 -23.87 4.12 -10.11
C PHE A 241 -24.63 3.74 -8.86
N LEU A 242 -24.00 3.87 -7.71
CA LEU A 242 -24.59 3.55 -6.43
C LEU A 242 -24.46 4.77 -5.52
N VAL A 243 -25.57 5.16 -4.91
CA VAL A 243 -25.63 6.27 -3.97
C VAL A 243 -26.22 5.78 -2.66
N LEU A 244 -25.46 5.89 -1.57
CA LEU A 244 -26.02 5.78 -0.23
C LEU A 244 -26.45 7.16 0.24
N LEU A 245 -27.69 7.25 0.73
CA LEU A 245 -28.32 8.44 1.29
C LEU A 245 -28.49 8.22 2.80
N PRO A 246 -27.50 8.62 3.63
CA PRO A 246 -27.66 8.65 5.07
C PRO A 246 -28.80 9.59 5.47
N GLU A 247 -29.42 9.32 6.62
CA GLU A 247 -30.43 10.22 7.20
C GLU A 247 -31.57 10.56 6.22
N THR A 248 -31.96 9.59 5.39
CA THR A 248 -32.91 9.75 4.30
C THR A 248 -33.87 8.56 4.24
N SER A 249 -35.17 8.85 4.41
CA SER A 249 -36.25 7.87 4.29
C SER A 249 -36.50 7.46 2.83
N LEU A 250 -37.16 6.32 2.62
CA LEU A 250 -37.53 5.85 1.27
C LEU A 250 -38.31 6.89 0.46
N ALA A 251 -39.24 7.61 1.11
CA ALA A 251 -40.07 8.62 0.47
C ALA A 251 -39.26 9.84 0.02
N GLU A 252 -38.25 10.26 0.80
CA GLU A 252 -37.34 11.35 0.44
C GLU A 252 -36.37 10.92 -0.66
N ALA A 253 -35.81 9.71 -0.53
CA ALA A 253 -34.95 9.12 -1.54
C ALA A 253 -35.66 9.05 -2.89
N ARG A 254 -36.95 8.66 -2.94
CA ARG A 254 -37.75 8.69 -4.17
C ARG A 254 -37.79 10.08 -4.80
N LYS A 255 -38.03 11.14 -4.02
CA LYS A 255 -38.06 12.53 -4.54
C LYS A 255 -36.72 12.96 -5.10
N ILE A 256 -35.62 12.61 -4.42
CA ILE A 256 -34.25 12.91 -4.85
C ILE A 256 -33.92 12.16 -6.14
N SER A 257 -34.20 10.86 -6.18
CA SER A 257 -33.99 10.02 -7.36
C SER A 257 -34.80 10.48 -8.57
N GLU A 258 -36.08 10.86 -8.39
CA GLU A 258 -36.89 11.39 -9.48
C GLU A 258 -36.35 12.72 -10.02
N ARG A 259 -35.90 13.62 -9.13
CA ARG A 259 -35.28 14.88 -9.54
C ARG A 259 -34.02 14.63 -10.37
N MET A 260 -33.16 13.72 -9.91
CA MET A 260 -31.93 13.40 -10.63
C MET A 260 -32.21 12.70 -11.97
N ARG A 261 -33.16 11.76 -12.02
CA ARG A 261 -33.61 11.12 -13.26
C ARG A 261 -34.07 12.15 -14.30
N LYS A 262 -34.93 13.09 -13.90
CA LYS A 262 -35.37 14.20 -14.77
C LYS A 262 -34.20 15.05 -15.23
N ALA A 263 -33.28 15.40 -14.33
CA ALA A 263 -32.11 16.19 -14.66
C ALA A 263 -31.21 15.50 -15.70
N VAL A 264 -31.07 14.17 -15.67
CA VAL A 264 -30.35 13.43 -16.71
C VAL A 264 -31.09 13.50 -18.05
N TYR A 265 -32.40 13.22 -18.03
CA TYR A 265 -33.24 13.18 -19.23
C TYR A 265 -33.33 14.54 -19.94
N GLU A 266 -33.50 15.62 -19.18
CA GLU A 266 -33.67 16.98 -19.70
C GLU A 266 -32.36 17.59 -20.24
N LYS A 267 -31.21 17.17 -19.71
CA LYS A 267 -29.92 17.78 -20.07
C LYS A 267 -29.43 17.35 -21.46
N GLY A 268 -29.86 16.18 -21.94
CA GLY A 268 -29.47 15.62 -23.24
C GLY A 268 -27.95 15.45 -23.43
N LEU A 269 -27.53 14.99 -24.61
CA LEU A 269 -26.13 15.08 -25.05
C LEU A 269 -25.97 16.17 -26.11
N SER A 270 -25.16 17.18 -25.79
CA SER A 270 -24.68 18.14 -26.79
C SER A 270 -23.44 17.59 -27.49
N LEU A 271 -23.59 17.07 -28.70
CA LEU A 271 -22.49 16.58 -29.53
C LEU A 271 -22.04 17.69 -30.49
N ALA A 272 -20.80 18.17 -30.32
CA ALA A 272 -20.05 19.02 -31.26
C ALA A 272 -20.87 19.92 -32.22
N GLY A 273 -21.74 20.78 -31.67
CA GLY A 273 -22.43 21.83 -32.43
C GLY A 273 -23.75 21.44 -33.11
N ALA A 274 -24.23 20.20 -32.97
CA ALA A 274 -25.58 19.81 -33.38
C ALA A 274 -26.29 19.11 -32.22
N VAL A 275 -27.34 19.74 -31.68
CA VAL A 275 -28.31 19.02 -30.84
C VAL A 275 -29.10 18.12 -31.79
N THR A 276 -28.67 16.88 -31.92
CA THR A 276 -29.51 15.87 -32.56
C THR A 276 -30.49 15.36 -31.52
N ASP A 277 -31.79 15.56 -31.72
CA ASP A 277 -32.87 15.03 -30.85
C ASP A 277 -32.80 13.49 -30.67
N SER A 278 -31.95 12.80 -31.44
CA SER A 278 -31.71 11.36 -31.39
C SER A 278 -30.70 10.89 -30.31
N ALA A 279 -30.07 11.79 -29.55
CA ALA A 279 -29.06 11.42 -28.54
C ALA A 279 -29.53 11.68 -27.09
N THR A 280 -30.78 11.38 -26.77
CA THR A 280 -31.27 11.43 -25.38
C THR A 280 -30.80 10.20 -24.60
N ILE A 281 -30.27 10.41 -23.41
CA ILE A 281 -29.99 9.35 -22.44
C ILE A 281 -31.02 9.39 -21.32
N SER A 282 -31.39 8.22 -20.81
CA SER A 282 -32.23 8.09 -19.62
C SER A 282 -31.57 7.15 -18.63
N VAL A 283 -32.04 7.20 -17.39
CA VAL A 283 -31.58 6.33 -16.31
C VAL A 283 -32.78 5.67 -15.64
N SER A 284 -32.62 4.40 -15.29
CA SER A 284 -33.52 3.69 -14.38
C SER A 284 -32.88 3.63 -13.00
N ILE A 285 -33.71 3.73 -11.96
CA ILE A 285 -33.23 3.81 -10.57
C ILE A 285 -34.04 2.84 -9.71
N GLY A 286 -33.34 1.92 -9.04
CA GLY A 286 -33.88 1.14 -7.94
C GLY A 286 -33.50 1.75 -6.61
N ILE A 287 -34.44 1.96 -5.70
CA ILE A 287 -34.17 2.44 -4.34
C ILE A 287 -34.55 1.37 -3.31
N ALA A 288 -33.78 1.26 -2.24
CA ALA A 288 -34.09 0.36 -1.14
C ALA A 288 -33.71 0.99 0.20
N GLN A 289 -34.66 1.11 1.12
CA GLN A 289 -34.38 1.54 2.47
C GLN A 289 -33.76 0.40 3.26
N MET A 290 -32.77 0.74 4.07
CA MET A 290 -32.06 -0.22 4.91
C MET A 290 -32.89 -0.63 6.12
N ASP A 291 -32.95 -1.93 6.37
CA ASP A 291 -33.45 -2.49 7.61
C ASP A 291 -32.30 -2.74 8.61
N ASN A 292 -32.60 -2.80 9.91
CA ASN A 292 -31.60 -2.96 10.98
C ASN A 292 -30.71 -4.21 10.86
N LYS A 293 -31.07 -5.18 10.03
CA LYS A 293 -30.34 -6.44 9.83
C LYS A 293 -29.59 -6.51 8.50
N ASP A 294 -29.78 -5.53 7.62
CA ASP A 294 -29.19 -5.56 6.29
C ASP A 294 -27.68 -5.28 6.37
N ASN A 295 -26.90 -6.06 5.63
CA ASN A 295 -25.56 -5.64 5.22
C ASN A 295 -25.62 -4.95 3.84
N LEU A 296 -24.47 -4.44 3.36
CA LEU A 296 -24.39 -3.76 2.06
C LEU A 296 -24.87 -4.63 0.90
N ASP A 297 -24.50 -5.91 0.87
CA ASP A 297 -24.85 -6.80 -0.23
C ASP A 297 -26.36 -7.13 -0.22
N ASP A 298 -27.00 -7.23 0.95
CA ASP A 298 -28.46 -7.37 1.06
C ASP A 298 -29.17 -6.13 0.50
N LEU A 299 -28.69 -4.94 0.88
CA LEU A 299 -29.28 -3.68 0.46
C LEU A 299 -29.11 -3.44 -1.05
N ILE A 300 -27.94 -3.80 -1.60
CA ILE A 300 -27.70 -3.81 -3.05
C ILE A 300 -28.67 -4.76 -3.74
N THR A 301 -28.89 -5.95 -3.21
CA THR A 301 -29.81 -6.94 -3.80
C THR A 301 -31.24 -6.42 -3.85
N LYS A 302 -31.71 -5.74 -2.78
CA LYS A 302 -33.03 -5.09 -2.77
C LYS A 302 -33.12 -3.97 -3.82
N ALA A 303 -32.11 -3.10 -3.89
CA ALA A 303 -32.06 -2.01 -4.86
C ALA A 303 -31.97 -2.52 -6.31
N ASP A 304 -31.25 -3.60 -6.56
CA ASP A 304 -31.15 -4.25 -7.88
C ASP A 304 -32.50 -4.84 -8.31
N ALA A 305 -33.22 -5.52 -7.42
CA ALA A 305 -34.56 -6.00 -7.70
C ALA A 305 -35.52 -4.84 -8.06
N ALA A 306 -35.41 -3.71 -7.37
CA ALA A 306 -36.17 -2.51 -7.68
C ALA A 306 -35.76 -1.89 -9.03
N LEU A 307 -34.47 -1.85 -9.34
CA LEU A 307 -33.95 -1.37 -10.62
C LEU A 307 -34.44 -2.25 -11.77
N TYR A 308 -34.46 -3.57 -11.58
CA TYR A 308 -35.01 -4.50 -12.55
C TYR A 308 -36.50 -4.21 -12.82
N ARG A 309 -37.30 -3.98 -11.77
CA ARG A 309 -38.70 -3.52 -11.92
C ARG A 309 -38.80 -2.22 -12.73
N ALA A 310 -37.93 -1.24 -12.45
CA ALA A 310 -37.91 0.01 -13.20
C ALA A 310 -37.66 -0.22 -14.71
N LYS A 311 -36.73 -1.11 -15.04
CA LYS A 311 -36.41 -1.47 -16.43
C LYS A 311 -37.55 -2.21 -17.12
N ASP A 312 -38.19 -3.16 -16.44
CA ASP A 312 -39.30 -3.96 -16.98
C ASP A 312 -40.56 -3.12 -17.23
N LEU A 313 -40.85 -2.17 -16.34
CA LEU A 313 -42.01 -1.28 -16.49
C LEU A 313 -41.83 -0.20 -17.58
N GLY A 314 -40.73 -0.22 -18.33
CA GLY A 314 -40.50 0.67 -19.47
C GLY A 314 -39.37 1.68 -19.28
N ARG A 315 -38.44 1.44 -18.33
CA ARG A 315 -37.23 2.25 -18.09
C ARG A 315 -37.55 3.71 -17.73
N ASN A 316 -36.52 4.56 -17.66
CA ASN A 316 -36.59 5.99 -17.35
C ASN A 316 -37.51 6.29 -16.15
N ARG A 317 -37.31 5.57 -15.04
CA ARG A 317 -38.15 5.69 -13.84
C ARG A 317 -37.44 5.29 -12.57
N VAL A 318 -38.06 5.64 -11.45
CA VAL A 318 -37.66 5.16 -10.11
C VAL A 318 -38.61 4.06 -9.65
N SER A 319 -38.08 2.99 -9.08
CA SER A 319 -38.85 1.94 -8.41
C SER A 319 -38.19 1.60 -7.07
N ASP A 320 -39.00 1.19 -6.10
CA ASP A 320 -38.61 0.66 -4.80
C ASP A 320 -39.00 -0.81 -4.68
#